data_AF-A0A2W6X9B7-F1
#
_entry.id   AF-A0A2W6X9B7-F1
#
_cell.length_a   1.000
_cell.length_b   1.000
_cell.length_c   1.000
_cell.angle_alpha   90.00
_cell.angle_beta   90.00
_cell.angle_gamma   90.00
#
_symmetry.space_group_name_H-M   'P 1'
#
loop_
_entity.id
_entity.type
_entity.pdbx_description
1 polymer ?
#
loop_
_entity_poly.entity_id
_entity_poly.type
_entity_poly.pdbx_seq_one_letter_code
_entity_poly.pdbx_strand_id
1 'polypeptide(L)'
;MIRPANDILIDAEMANLLTTVRADVILARAAFAGRPFHIEDEKLRPGQARTLFSEALVLRMIEAGLLRGAQVAAAWPERGVPARPFSVRLTEDGVQERIRLIRGLSTPEAA
;
A
#
# COMPACT_ATOMS: atom_id res chain seq x y z
N MET A 1 15.56 13.24 19.55
CA MET A 1 15.80 13.29 18.09
C MET A 1 14.45 13.44 17.40
N ILE A 2 14.11 14.65 16.99
CA ILE A 2 12.88 14.91 16.23
C ILE A 2 13.24 14.49 14.80
N ARG A 3 12.71 13.36 14.32
CA ARG A 3 12.81 13.03 12.89
C ARG A 3 12.16 14.19 12.13
N PRO A 4 12.81 14.80 11.13
CA PRO A 4 12.12 15.77 10.30
C PRO A 4 10.89 15.06 9.72
N ALA A 5 9.77 15.76 9.68
CA ALA A 5 8.61 15.34 8.91
C ALA A 5 9.14 15.00 7.52
N ASN A 6 9.23 13.71 7.23
CA ASN A 6 9.55 13.26 5.89
C ASN A 6 8.38 13.83 5.09
N ASP A 7 8.62 14.82 4.24
CA ASP A 7 7.61 15.27 3.29
C ASP A 7 7.41 14.09 2.33
N ILE A 8 6.56 13.15 2.75
CA ILE A 8 6.22 11.98 1.97
C ILE A 8 5.49 12.53 0.75
N LEU A 9 6.19 12.59 -0.39
CA LEU A 9 5.62 12.99 -1.66
C LEU A 9 4.66 11.87 -2.10
N ILE A 10 3.39 12.03 -1.74
CA ILE A 10 2.31 11.15 -2.19
C ILE A 10 2.00 11.50 -3.64
N ASP A 11 2.38 10.60 -4.55
CA ASP A 11 1.96 10.68 -5.94
C ASP A 11 0.51 10.19 -6.14
N ALA A 12 -0.04 10.39 -7.34
CA ALA A 12 -1.43 10.03 -7.64
C ALA A 12 -1.70 8.51 -7.49
N GLU A 13 -0.70 7.65 -7.74
CA GLU A 13 -0.84 6.21 -7.61
C GLU A 13 -0.89 5.78 -6.14
N MET A 14 -0.03 6.37 -5.31
CA MET A 14 -0.03 6.15 -3.86
C MET A 14 -1.32 6.66 -3.24
N ALA A 15 -1.78 7.86 -3.64
CA ALA A 15 -3.05 8.40 -3.18
C ALA A 15 -4.21 7.48 -3.56
N ASN A 16 -4.24 6.97 -4.79
CA ASN A 16 -5.27 6.03 -5.24
C ASN A 16 -5.27 4.72 -4.44
N LEU A 17 -4.09 4.18 -4.12
CA LEU A 17 -4.00 2.99 -3.25
C LEU A 17 -4.55 3.31 -1.85
N LEU A 18 -4.14 4.42 -1.25
CA LEU A 18 -4.56 4.81 0.10
C LEU A 18 -6.07 5.04 0.20
N THR A 19 -6.69 5.65 -0.80
CA THR A 19 -8.14 5.90 -0.81
C THR A 19 -8.95 4.66 -1.11
N THR A 20 -8.40 3.72 -1.90
CA THR A 20 -9.05 2.45 -2.25
C THR A 20 -9.00 1.43 -1.11
N VAL A 21 -7.87 1.33 -0.42
CA VAL A 21 -7.64 0.33 0.62
C VAL A 21 -8.16 0.83 1.97
N ARG A 22 -8.86 -0.01 2.72
CA ARG A 22 -9.29 0.32 4.09
C ARG A 22 -8.16 0.08 5.10
N ALA A 23 -8.22 0.78 6.24
CA ALA A 23 -7.23 0.66 7.31
C ALA A 23 -7.07 -0.77 7.86
N ASP A 24 -8.14 -1.55 7.83
CA ASP A 24 -8.23 -2.93 8.34
C ASP A 24 -7.90 -4.01 7.30
N VAL A 25 -7.70 -3.62 6.04
CA VAL A 25 -7.53 -4.56 4.93
C VAL A 25 -6.07 -4.99 4.75
N ILE A 26 -5.89 -6.25 4.38
CA ILE A 26 -4.62 -6.82 3.96
C ILE A 26 -4.52 -6.78 2.44
N LEU A 27 -3.40 -6.24 1.95
CA LEU A 27 -3.00 -6.41 0.56
C LEU A 27 -2.12 -7.65 0.47
N ALA A 28 -2.55 -8.64 -0.30
CA ALA A 28 -1.83 -9.89 -0.50
C ALA A 28 -1.39 -10.04 -1.95
N ARG A 29 -0.32 -10.82 -2.18
CA ARG A 29 0.09 -11.24 -3.50
C ARG A 29 0.47 -12.71 -3.51
N ALA A 30 0.47 -13.30 -4.70
CA ALA A 30 1.09 -14.61 -4.90
C ALA A 30 2.59 -14.54 -4.62
N ALA A 31 3.16 -15.65 -4.11
CA ALA A 31 4.56 -15.75 -3.69
C ALA A 31 5.57 -15.83 -4.86
N PHE A 32 5.36 -15.06 -5.92
CA PHE A 32 6.24 -14.96 -7.08
C PHE A 32 6.58 -13.50 -7.38
N ALA A 33 7.78 -13.28 -7.91
CA ALA A 33 8.24 -11.97 -8.37
C ALA A 33 7.34 -11.40 -9.47
N GLY A 34 7.12 -10.08 -9.46
CA GLY A 34 6.33 -9.39 -10.48
C GLY A 34 4.81 -9.61 -10.37
N ARG A 35 4.34 -10.30 -9.33
CA ARG A 35 2.89 -10.47 -9.11
C ARG A 35 2.31 -9.25 -8.41
N PRO A 36 1.19 -8.70 -8.92
CA PRO A 36 0.53 -7.57 -8.30
C PRO A 36 -0.07 -7.96 -6.95
N PHE A 37 -0.16 -6.97 -6.07
CA PHE A 37 -0.93 -7.04 -4.84
C PHE A 37 -2.41 -6.82 -5.14
N HIS A 38 -3.27 -7.49 -4.39
CA HIS A 38 -4.71 -7.32 -4.43
C HIS A 38 -5.25 -7.31 -3.00
N ILE A 39 -6.46 -6.82 -2.83
CA ILE A 39 -7.15 -6.84 -1.55
C ILE A 39 -7.59 -8.29 -1.25
N GLU A 40 -7.14 -8.86 -0.13
CA GLU A 40 -7.38 -10.27 0.21
C GLU A 40 -8.89 -10.58 0.37
N ASP A 41 -9.63 -9.69 1.03
CA ASP A 41 -11.07 -9.80 1.30
C ASP A 41 -11.94 -9.01 0.31
N GLU A 42 -11.47 -8.83 -0.94
CA GLU A 42 -12.25 -8.07 -1.93
C GLU A 42 -13.54 -8.82 -2.28
N LYS A 43 -14.69 -8.27 -1.85
CA LYS A 43 -16.02 -8.79 -2.22
C LYS A 43 -16.32 -8.46 -3.68
N LEU A 44 -15.80 -9.29 -4.57
CA LEU A 44 -16.02 -9.16 -6.01
C LEU A 44 -17.42 -9.63 -6.39
N ARG A 45 -18.11 -8.82 -7.20
CA ARG A 45 -19.31 -9.28 -7.91
C ARG A 45 -18.92 -10.19 -9.08
N PRO A 46 -19.81 -11.10 -9.52
CA PRO A 46 -19.59 -11.87 -10.73
C PRO A 46 -19.26 -10.96 -11.92
N GLY A 47 -18.13 -11.21 -12.59
CA GLY A 47 -17.64 -10.39 -13.72
C GLY A 47 -16.86 -9.13 -13.33
N GLN A 48 -16.71 -8.81 -12.05
CA GLN A 48 -15.89 -7.69 -11.59
C GLN A 48 -14.40 -8.08 -11.55
N ALA A 49 -13.56 -7.28 -12.19
CA ALA A 49 -12.11 -7.45 -12.12
C ALA A 49 -11.59 -7.08 -10.72
N ARG A 50 -10.55 -7.79 -10.27
CA ARG A 50 -9.83 -7.47 -9.03
C ARG A 50 -9.09 -6.15 -9.18
N THR A 51 -9.07 -5.39 -8.10
CA THR A 51 -8.18 -4.24 -8.02
C THR A 51 -6.75 -4.73 -7.82
N LEU A 52 -5.84 -4.34 -8.73
CA LEU A 52 -4.45 -4.77 -8.73
C LEU A 52 -3.51 -3.59 -8.51
N PHE A 53 -2.52 -3.77 -7.65
CA PHE A 53 -1.47 -2.80 -7.36
C PHE A 53 -0.11 -3.40 -7.72
N SER A 54 0.76 -2.61 -8.37
CA SER A 54 2.07 -3.11 -8.79
C SER A 54 2.99 -3.38 -7.58
N GLU A 55 3.90 -4.35 -7.72
CA GLU A 55 4.92 -4.62 -6.68
C GLU A 55 5.78 -3.36 -6.46
N ALA A 56 6.13 -2.63 -7.51
CA ALA A 56 6.90 -1.39 -7.42
C ALA A 56 6.18 -0.32 -6.58
N LEU A 57 4.87 -0.10 -6.80
CA LEU A 57 4.10 0.86 -6.00
C LEU A 57 4.10 0.48 -4.52
N VAL A 58 3.83 -0.79 -4.21
CA VAL A 58 3.79 -1.26 -2.82
C VAL A 58 5.15 -1.13 -2.14
N LEU A 59 6.24 -1.48 -2.83
CA LEU A 59 7.59 -1.33 -2.28
C LEU A 59 7.92 0.15 -1.99
N ARG A 60 7.61 1.07 -2.92
CA ARG A 60 7.78 2.51 -2.69
C ARG A 60 6.99 3.00 -1.47
N MET A 61 5.76 2.52 -1.29
CA MET A 61 4.94 2.88 -0.13
C MET A 61 5.44 2.28 1.20
N ILE A 62 6.14 1.13 1.15
CA ILE A 62 6.84 0.58 2.31
C ILE A 62 8.06 1.44 2.65
N GLU A 63 8.85 1.81 1.66
CA GLU A 63 9.99 2.72 1.83
C GLU A 63 9.56 4.08 2.39
N ALA A 64 8.39 4.58 1.96
CA ALA A 64 7.76 5.78 2.49
C ALA A 64 7.17 5.62 3.91
N GLY A 65 7.15 4.40 4.46
CA GLY A 65 6.60 4.13 5.80
C GLY A 65 5.07 4.08 5.88
N LEU A 66 4.36 4.11 4.75
CA LEU A 66 2.89 4.07 4.68
C LEU A 66 2.34 2.64 4.76
N LEU A 67 3.13 1.67 4.31
CA LEU A 67 2.81 0.24 4.36
C LEU A 67 3.88 -0.50 5.17
N ARG A 68 3.47 -1.60 5.81
CA ARG A 68 4.38 -2.54 6.45
C ARG A 68 4.12 -3.96 5.96
N GLY A 69 5.17 -4.74 5.78
CA GLY A 69 5.07 -6.18 5.52
C GLY A 69 4.51 -6.90 6.74
N ALA A 70 3.39 -7.61 6.57
CA ALA A 70 2.82 -8.49 7.59
C ALA A 70 3.43 -9.90 7.49
N GLN A 71 3.62 -10.41 6.27
CA GLN A 71 4.39 -11.62 6.00
C GLN A 71 5.45 -11.31 4.97
N VAL A 72 6.69 -11.67 5.25
CA VAL A 72 7.85 -11.34 4.43
C VAL A 72 8.67 -12.60 4.22
N ALA A 73 8.95 -12.95 2.96
CA ALA A 73 9.99 -13.91 2.63
C ALA A 73 11.34 -13.31 3.01
N ALA A 74 12.14 -14.11 3.74
CA ALA A 74 13.53 -13.79 3.98
C ALA A 74 14.26 -13.55 2.65
N ALA A 75 15.22 -12.64 2.68
CA ALA A 75 16.15 -12.49 1.58
C ALA A 75 16.93 -13.80 1.38
N TRP A 76 17.28 -14.11 0.13
CA TRP A 76 18.22 -15.18 -0.19
C TRP A 76 19.42 -14.56 -0.94
N PRO A 77 20.41 -14.02 -0.19
CA PRO A 77 21.52 -13.26 -0.77
C PRO A 77 22.36 -14.07 -1.74
N GLU A 78 22.57 -15.35 -1.45
CA GLU A 78 23.34 -16.29 -2.30
C GLU A 78 22.77 -16.43 -3.72
N ARG A 79 21.48 -16.13 -3.91
CA ARG A 79 20.81 -16.15 -5.22
C ARG A 79 20.43 -14.75 -5.71
N GLY A 80 20.89 -13.69 -5.04
CA GLY A 80 20.53 -12.31 -5.37
C GLY A 80 19.06 -11.99 -5.19
N VAL A 81 18.34 -12.73 -4.34
CA VAL A 81 16.89 -12.53 -4.13
C VAL A 81 16.68 -11.63 -2.90
N PRO A 82 16.11 -10.41 -3.06
CA PRO A 82 15.84 -9.54 -1.92
C PRO A 82 14.69 -10.07 -1.06
N ALA A 83 14.58 -9.58 0.17
CA ALA A 83 13.43 -9.84 1.02
C ALA A 83 12.15 -9.33 0.35
N ARG A 84 11.07 -10.10 0.40
CA ARG A 84 9.86 -9.83 -0.37
C ARG A 84 8.61 -9.95 0.49
N PRO A 85 7.83 -8.87 0.68
CA PRO A 85 6.56 -8.97 1.38
C PRO A 85 5.55 -9.73 0.52
N PHE A 86 4.83 -10.67 1.13
CA PHE A 86 3.70 -11.40 0.55
C PHE A 86 2.37 -10.78 0.93
N SER A 87 2.30 -10.24 2.14
CA SER A 87 1.16 -9.45 2.60
C SER A 87 1.64 -8.18 3.26
N VAL A 88 0.90 -7.09 3.04
CA VAL A 88 1.18 -5.77 3.60
C VAL A 88 -0.08 -5.17 4.19
N ARG A 89 0.10 -4.30 5.19
CA ARG A 89 -0.97 -3.55 5.85
C ARG A 89 -0.57 -2.08 5.96
N LEU A 90 -1.56 -1.21 6.07
CA LEU A 90 -1.31 0.19 6.39
C LEU A 90 -0.64 0.33 7.76
N THR A 91 0.32 1.25 7.84
CA THR A 91 0.88 1.75 9.10
C THR A 91 -0.04 2.82 9.68
N GLU A 92 0.26 3.29 10.90
CA GLU A 92 -0.44 4.43 11.48
C GLU A 92 -0.31 5.68 10.59
N ASP A 93 0.89 5.98 10.09
CA ASP A 93 1.14 7.06 9.14
C ASP A 93 0.34 6.90 7.85
N GLY A 94 0.27 5.68 7.29
CA GLY A 94 -0.55 5.38 6.12
C GLY A 94 -2.05 5.58 6.35
N VAL A 95 -2.54 5.25 7.56
CA VAL A 95 -3.94 5.51 7.94
C VAL A 95 -4.21 7.01 8.09
N GLN A 96 -3.29 7.76 8.71
CA GLN A 96 -3.43 9.22 8.85
C GLN A 96 -3.44 9.90 7.48
N GLU A 97 -2.53 9.51 6.58
CA GLU A 97 -2.47 10.11 5.23
C GLU A 97 -3.71 9.73 4.40
N ARG A 98 -4.22 8.49 4.54
CA ARG A 98 -5.51 8.12 3.97
C ARG A 98 -6.64 9.01 4.49
N ILE A 99 -6.73 9.24 5.80
CA ILE A 99 -7.75 10.11 6.40
C ILE A 99 -7.61 11.53 5.85
N ARG A 100 -6.39 12.04 5.74
CA ARG A 100 -6.10 13.35 5.17
C ARG A 100 -6.55 13.45 3.72
N LEU A 101 -6.24 12.45 2.89
CA LEU A 101 -6.65 12.39 1.49
C LEU A 101 -8.18 12.31 1.36
N ILE A 102 -8.85 11.45 2.12
CA ILE A 102 -10.31 11.34 2.08
C ILE A 102 -10.96 12.64 2.55
N ARG A 103 -10.49 13.25 3.65
CA ARG A 103 -11.03 14.53 4.15
C ARG A 103 -10.73 15.68 3.21
N GLY A 104 -9.56 15.70 2.57
CA GLY A 104 -9.15 16.68 1.57
C GLY A 104 -9.93 16.56 0.26
N LEU A 105 -10.19 15.33 -0.21
CA LEU A 105 -11.11 15.01 -1.31
C LEU A 105 -12.58 15.32 -0.94
N SER A 106 -12.89 15.30 0.35
CA SER A 106 -14.20 15.68 0.90
C SER A 106 -14.29 17.15 1.26
N THR A 107 -13.28 17.98 0.96
CA THR A 107 -13.45 19.42 1.09
C THR A 107 -14.47 19.80 0.02
N PRO A 108 -15.71 20.20 0.39
CA PRO A 108 -16.53 20.86 -0.60
C PRO A 108 -15.73 22.08 -1.01
N GLU A 109 -15.52 22.23 -2.31
CA GLU A 109 -15.17 23.49 -2.94
C GLU A 109 -16.07 24.56 -2.30
N ALA A 110 -15.46 25.31 -1.37
CA ALA A 110 -16.15 26.31 -0.59
C ALA A 110 -16.11 27.59 -1.41
N ALA A 111 -17.30 27.98 -1.87
CA ALA A 111 -17.71 29.26 -2.43
C ALA A 111 -17.42 29.52 -3.91
#